data_AF-A0A8S7SXU8-F1
#
_entry.id   AF-A0A8S7SXU8-F1
#
_cell.length_a   1.000
_cell.length_b   1.000
_cell.length_c   1.000
_cell.angle_alpha   90.00
_cell.angle_beta   90.00
_cell.angle_gamma   90.00
#
_symmetry.space_group_name_H-M   'P 1'
#
loop_
_entity.id
_entity.type
_entity.pdbx_description
1 polymer ?
#
loop_
_entity_poly.entity_id
_entity_poly.type
_entity_poly.pdbx_seq_one_letter_code
_entity_poly.pdbx_strand_id
1 'polypeptide(L)'
;EYNRLLSQRVAAYASEINRLKALVAKLQRMQFGKSSEKLRAKTERQIQEAQERISALQEEMAETLGEQYDPVLPSPLRQSSARKPLPASLPRETRVIRPEEECCPACGGELSPLGCDVSEQLELISSAFKVIETQRPKQACCRCDHIV
;
A
#
# COMPACT_ATOMS: atom_id res chain seq x y z
N GLU A 1 6.08 61.48 14.20
CA GLU A 1 5.74 61.52 12.75
C GLU A 1 5.93 60.19 12.03
N TYR A 2 7.07 59.51 12.23
CA TYR A 2 7.38 58.20 11.65
C TYR A 2 6.25 57.15 11.79
N ASN A 3 5.73 56.96 13.00
CA ASN A 3 4.63 56.00 13.25
C ASN A 3 3.34 56.35 12.49
N ARG A 4 3.06 57.63 12.25
CA ARG A 4 1.87 58.07 11.50
C ARG A 4 2.01 57.76 10.01
N LEU A 5 3.17 58.06 9.43
CA LEU A 5 3.52 57.70 8.05
C LEU A 5 3.52 56.20 7.82
N LEU A 6 4.04 55.43 8.79
CA LEU A 6 4.04 53.98 8.74
C LEU A 6 2.62 53.42 8.77
N SER A 7 1.77 53.89 9.68
CA SER A 7 0.36 53.47 9.75
C SER A 7 -0.43 53.80 8.49
N GLN A 8 -0.18 54.95 7.86
CA GLN A 8 -0.81 55.32 6.58
C GLN A 8 -0.40 54.37 5.44
N ARG A 9 0.88 53.99 5.36
CA ARG A 9 1.35 53.02 4.36
C ARG A 9 0.77 51.62 4.61
N VAL A 10 0.71 51.18 5.86
CA VAL A 10 0.11 49.89 6.23
C VAL A 10 -1.37 49.85 5.84
N ALA A 11 -2.12 50.92 6.09
CA ALA A 11 -3.52 51.02 5.68
C ALA A 11 -3.69 50.99 4.15
N ALA A 12 -2.83 51.69 3.41
CA ALA A 12 -2.84 51.68 1.94
C ALA A 12 -2.54 50.27 1.40
N TYR A 13 -1.53 49.58 1.93
CA TYR A 13 -1.22 48.20 1.54
C TYR A 13 -2.34 47.22 1.91
N ALA A 14 -2.96 47.37 3.08
CA ALA A 14 -4.09 46.53 3.48
C ALA A 14 -5.28 46.68 2.52
N SER A 15 -5.58 47.92 2.11
CA SER A 15 -6.62 48.21 1.10
C SER A 15 -6.31 47.55 -0.24
N GLU A 16 -5.06 47.67 -0.69
CA GLU A 16 -4.62 47.09 -1.97
C GLU A 16 -4.62 45.56 -1.94
N ILE A 17 -4.17 44.95 -0.84
CA ILE A 17 -4.25 43.50 -0.62
C ILE A 17 -5.71 43.03 -0.69
N ASN A 18 -6.64 43.75 -0.05
CA ASN A 18 -8.05 43.40 -0.08
C ASN A 18 -8.64 43.50 -1.49
N ARG A 19 -8.29 44.55 -2.23
CA ARG A 19 -8.68 44.72 -3.63
C ARG A 19 -8.18 43.58 -4.51
N LEU A 20 -6.91 43.22 -4.38
CA LEU A 20 -6.28 42.14 -5.13
C LEU A 20 -6.87 40.77 -4.76
N LYS A 21 -7.11 40.50 -3.48
CA LYS A 21 -7.78 39.27 -3.03
C LYS A 21 -9.18 39.14 -3.63
N ALA A 22 -9.97 40.22 -3.64
CA ALA A 22 -11.30 40.22 -4.24
C ALA A 22 -11.25 39.94 -5.76
N LEU A 23 -10.26 40.50 -6.45
CA LEU A 23 -10.05 40.29 -7.90
C LEU A 23 -9.63 38.84 -8.19
N VAL A 24 -8.70 38.28 -7.42
CA VAL A 24 -8.30 36.87 -7.53
C VAL A 24 -9.51 35.95 -7.31
N ALA A 25 -10.31 36.18 -6.26
CA ALA A 25 -11.51 35.38 -5.99
C ALA A 25 -12.56 35.49 -7.13
N LYS A 26 -12.66 36.64 -7.80
CA LYS A 26 -13.52 36.82 -8.98
C LYS A 26 -12.99 36.01 -10.17
N LEU A 27 -11.69 36.12 -10.47
CA LEU A 27 -11.07 35.38 -11.57
C LEU A 27 -11.13 33.87 -11.35
N GLN A 28 -10.89 33.40 -10.12
CA GLN A 28 -11.04 31.99 -9.76
C GLN A 28 -12.48 31.49 -9.96
N ARG A 29 -13.50 32.27 -9.60
CA ARG A 29 -14.90 31.91 -9.89
C ARG A 29 -15.22 31.91 -11.38
N MET A 30 -14.63 32.81 -12.17
CA MET A 30 -14.80 32.84 -13.62
C MET A 30 -14.14 31.63 -14.31
N GLN A 31 -12.94 31.25 -13.88
CA GLN A 31 -12.16 30.15 -14.46
C GLN A 31 -12.64 28.78 -13.98
N PHE A 32 -12.89 28.65 -12.67
CA PHE A 32 -13.19 27.38 -12.00
C PHE A 32 -14.65 27.23 -11.54
N GLY A 33 -15.48 28.27 -11.51
CA GLY A 33 -16.84 28.16 -10.98
C GLY A 33 -17.74 27.23 -11.82
N LYS A 34 -18.02 27.62 -13.07
CA LYS A 34 -18.86 26.82 -13.98
C LYS A 34 -18.22 25.48 -14.38
N SER A 35 -16.89 25.43 -14.42
CA SER A 35 -16.13 24.21 -14.70
C SER A 35 -16.11 23.26 -13.50
N SER A 36 -16.09 23.76 -12.26
CA SER A 36 -16.23 22.94 -11.04
C SER A 36 -17.63 22.36 -10.91
N GLU A 37 -18.69 23.10 -11.24
CA GLU A 37 -20.06 22.54 -11.28
C GLU A 37 -20.22 21.45 -12.35
N LYS A 38 -19.72 21.69 -13.57
CA LYS A 38 -19.71 20.66 -14.62
C LYS A 38 -18.85 19.46 -14.25
N LEU A 39 -17.70 19.68 -13.61
CA LEU A 39 -16.83 18.61 -13.16
C LEU A 39 -17.49 17.82 -12.03
N ARG A 40 -18.16 18.47 -11.07
CA ARG A 40 -18.96 17.82 -10.04
C ARG A 40 -20.07 16.95 -10.64
N ALA A 41 -20.88 17.51 -11.53
CA ALA A 41 -21.93 16.74 -12.22
C ALA A 41 -21.36 15.56 -13.03
N LYS A 42 -20.18 15.73 -13.65
CA LYS A 42 -19.48 14.65 -14.35
C LYS A 42 -19.00 13.57 -13.38
N THR A 43 -18.37 13.96 -12.26
CA THR A 43 -17.91 13.04 -11.23
C THR A 43 -19.09 12.29 -10.59
N GLU A 44 -20.20 12.97 -10.30
CA GLU A 44 -21.42 12.36 -9.77
C GLU A 44 -21.97 11.28 -10.71
N ARG A 45 -22.05 11.56 -12.02
CA ARG A 45 -22.42 10.55 -13.03
C ARG A 45 -21.46 9.37 -13.05
N GLN A 46 -20.15 9.63 -13.04
CA GLN A 46 -19.14 8.56 -13.01
C GLN A 46 -19.22 7.71 -11.74
N ILE A 47 -19.52 8.32 -10.60
CA ILE A 47 -19.74 7.60 -9.34
C ILE A 47 -20.99 6.71 -9.45
N GLN A 48 -22.09 7.24 -10.00
CA GLN A 48 -23.32 6.47 -10.19
C GLN A 48 -23.09 5.28 -11.14
N GLU A 49 -22.48 5.51 -12.30
CA GLU A 49 -22.11 4.46 -13.26
C GLU A 49 -21.22 3.38 -12.61
N ALA A 50 -20.24 3.79 -11.79
CA ALA A 50 -19.38 2.86 -11.07
C ALA A 50 -20.15 2.06 -10.01
N GLN A 51 -21.08 2.67 -9.27
CA GLN A 51 -21.92 2.00 -8.28
C GLN A 51 -22.85 0.95 -8.93
N GLU A 52 -23.46 1.29 -10.07
CA GLU A 52 -24.27 0.37 -10.85
C GLU A 52 -23.42 -0.81 -11.34
N ARG A 53 -22.21 -0.56 -11.85
CA ARG A 53 -21.31 -1.63 -12.30
C ARG A 53 -20.85 -2.53 -11.15
N ILE A 54 -20.55 -1.97 -9.97
CA ILE A 54 -20.22 -2.75 -8.77
C ILE A 54 -21.38 -3.66 -8.40
N SER A 55 -22.61 -3.14 -8.40
CA SER A 55 -23.81 -3.92 -8.05
C SER A 55 -24.01 -5.08 -9.04
N ALA A 56 -23.92 -4.83 -10.34
CA ALA A 56 -24.01 -5.88 -11.36
C ALA A 56 -22.92 -6.94 -11.20
N LEU A 57 -21.67 -6.55 -10.91
CA LEU A 57 -20.59 -7.50 -10.66
C LEU A 57 -20.81 -8.31 -9.37
N GLN A 58 -21.43 -7.74 -8.34
CA GLN A 58 -21.78 -8.44 -7.12
C GLN A 58 -22.87 -9.49 -7.37
N GLU A 59 -23.85 -9.18 -8.22
CA GLU A 59 -24.88 -10.13 -8.67
C GLU A 59 -24.25 -11.27 -9.50
N GLU A 60 -23.41 -10.95 -10.50
CA GLU A 60 -22.64 -11.94 -11.27
C GLU A 60 -21.78 -12.83 -10.34
N MET A 61 -21.16 -12.25 -9.31
CA MET A 61 -20.40 -13.01 -8.30
C MET A 61 -21.28 -13.92 -7.45
N ALA A 62 -22.46 -13.47 -7.01
CA ALA A 62 -23.39 -14.28 -6.22
C ALA A 62 -23.92 -15.47 -7.03
N GLU A 63 -24.21 -15.26 -8.32
CA GLU A 63 -24.64 -16.32 -9.25
C GLU A 63 -23.53 -17.36 -9.49
N THR A 64 -22.28 -16.91 -9.62
CA THR A 64 -21.14 -17.80 -9.91
C THR A 64 -20.60 -18.55 -8.69
N LEU A 65 -20.64 -17.95 -7.51
CA LEU A 65 -20.11 -18.56 -6.28
C LEU A 65 -21.15 -19.38 -5.52
N GLY A 66 -22.45 -19.26 -5.85
CA GLY A 66 -23.52 -19.98 -5.15
C GLY A 66 -23.67 -19.61 -3.67
N GLU A 67 -22.98 -18.56 -3.22
CA GLU A 67 -22.95 -18.09 -1.85
C GLU A 67 -23.77 -16.81 -1.75
N GLN A 68 -24.85 -16.88 -0.96
CA GLN A 68 -25.65 -15.72 -0.61
C GLN A 68 -24.77 -14.74 0.16
N TYR A 69 -24.56 -13.55 -0.41
CA TYR A 69 -23.92 -12.45 0.28
C TYR A 69 -24.79 -12.05 1.48
N ASP A 70 -24.38 -12.45 2.68
CA ASP A 70 -25.03 -12.09 3.94
C ASP A 70 -24.44 -10.76 4.46
N PRO A 71 -25.18 -9.64 4.42
CA PRO A 71 -24.68 -8.32 4.82
C PRO A 71 -24.37 -8.20 6.32
N VAL A 72 -24.66 -9.23 7.13
CA VAL A 72 -24.37 -9.29 8.57
C VAL A 72 -22.95 -9.79 8.86
N LEU A 73 -22.27 -10.42 7.89
CA LEU A 73 -20.90 -10.86 8.11
C LEU A 73 -19.95 -9.66 8.07
N PRO A 74 -19.23 -9.35 9.16
CA PRO A 74 -18.23 -8.29 9.14
C PRO A 74 -17.25 -8.61 8.02
N SER A 75 -17.11 -7.68 7.07
CA SER A 75 -16.16 -7.75 5.95
C SER A 75 -14.89 -8.43 6.45
N PRO A 76 -14.51 -9.61 5.91
CA PRO A 76 -13.42 -10.39 6.48
C PRO A 76 -12.21 -9.48 6.50
N LEU A 77 -11.82 -9.07 7.72
CA LEU A 77 -10.70 -8.21 8.05
C LEU A 77 -9.62 -8.46 7.01
N ARG A 78 -9.50 -7.54 6.02
CA ARG A 78 -8.67 -7.67 4.81
C ARG A 78 -7.75 -8.86 4.97
N GLN A 79 -8.23 -10.05 4.60
CA GLN A 79 -7.36 -11.21 4.61
C GLN A 79 -6.33 -10.81 3.59
N SER A 80 -5.17 -10.32 4.05
CA SER A 80 -4.07 -9.97 3.17
C SER A 80 -3.93 -11.23 2.35
N SER A 81 -4.26 -11.16 1.06
CA SER A 81 -4.32 -12.37 0.24
C SER A 81 -2.99 -13.06 0.47
N ALA A 82 -3.00 -14.19 1.19
CA ALA A 82 -1.76 -14.84 1.57
C ALA A 82 -1.03 -15.02 0.25
N ARG A 83 0.22 -14.54 0.16
CA ARG A 83 0.94 -14.50 -1.13
C ARG A 83 0.86 -15.91 -1.69
N LYS A 84 0.17 -16.05 -2.83
CA LYS A 84 0.09 -17.36 -3.49
C LYS A 84 1.52 -17.76 -3.85
N PRO A 85 1.92 -19.02 -3.59
CA PRO A 85 3.24 -19.49 -3.95
C PRO A 85 3.47 -19.34 -5.46
N LEU A 86 4.73 -19.19 -5.87
CA LEU A 86 5.04 -19.08 -7.29
C LEU A 86 4.71 -20.40 -8.02
N PRO A 87 4.30 -20.36 -9.29
CA PRO A 87 3.90 -21.55 -10.03
C PRO A 87 4.93 -22.68 -9.96
N ALA A 88 4.47 -23.92 -9.76
CA ALA A 88 5.32 -25.11 -9.71
C ALA A 88 6.07 -25.37 -11.03
N SER A 89 5.55 -24.86 -12.16
CA SER A 89 6.11 -25.03 -13.49
C SER A 89 7.37 -24.19 -13.76
N LEU A 90 7.64 -23.16 -12.95
CA LEU A 90 8.85 -22.35 -13.12
C LEU A 90 10.08 -23.11 -12.60
N PRO A 91 11.22 -23.05 -13.31
CA PRO A 91 12.46 -23.68 -12.87
C PRO A 91 12.92 -23.06 -11.54
N ARG A 92 13.34 -23.92 -10.59
CA ARG A 92 13.74 -23.53 -9.23
C ARG A 92 15.23 -23.79 -9.00
N GLU A 93 15.89 -22.85 -8.33
CA GLU A 93 17.25 -22.97 -7.82
C GLU A 93 17.23 -22.72 -6.31
N THR A 94 17.69 -23.71 -5.53
CA THR A 94 17.72 -23.62 -4.06
C THR A 94 19.07 -23.06 -3.58
N ARG A 95 19.02 -22.02 -2.75
CA ARG A 95 20.18 -21.42 -2.09
C ARG A 95 20.02 -21.57 -0.57
N VAL A 96 20.95 -22.30 0.05
CA VAL A 96 20.95 -22.50 1.50
C VAL A 96 21.92 -21.52 2.14
N ILE A 97 21.41 -20.65 3.02
CA ILE A 97 22.22 -19.75 3.85
C ILE A 97 22.25 -20.36 5.24
N ARG A 98 23.38 -21.00 5.60
CA ARG A 98 23.58 -21.58 6.93
C ARG A 98 23.93 -20.48 7.95
N PRO A 99 23.59 -20.66 9.23
CA PRO A 99 24.15 -19.84 10.31
C PRO A 99 25.68 -19.86 10.26
N GLU A 100 26.30 -18.75 10.67
CA GLU A 100 27.77 -18.65 10.74
C GLU A 100 28.31 -19.42 11.95
N GLU A 101 27.48 -19.56 12.99
CA GLU A 101 27.82 -20.21 14.24
C GLU A 101 27.67 -21.74 14.12
N GLU A 102 28.77 -22.47 14.32
CA GLU A 102 28.76 -23.93 14.42
C GLU A 102 28.40 -24.41 15.84
N CYS A 103 28.48 -23.52 16.84
CA CYS A 103 28.17 -23.81 18.23
C CYS A 103 27.39 -22.64 18.87
N CYS A 104 26.68 -22.94 19.96
CA CYS A 104 25.84 -21.93 20.63
C CYS A 104 26.68 -20.75 21.12
N PRO A 105 26.44 -19.50 20.65
CA PRO A 105 27.21 -18.33 21.06
C PRO A 105 27.03 -17.99 22.55
N ALA A 106 25.92 -18.41 23.17
CA ALA A 106 25.65 -18.16 24.58
C ALA A 106 26.34 -19.14 25.56
N CYS A 107 26.54 -20.41 25.19
CA CYS A 107 27.02 -21.44 26.13
C CYS A 107 28.03 -22.46 25.55
N GLY A 108 28.37 -22.35 24.26
CA GLY A 108 29.25 -23.27 23.55
C GLY A 108 28.67 -24.67 23.31
N GLY A 109 27.38 -24.89 23.60
CA GLY A 109 26.72 -26.18 23.38
C GLY A 109 26.46 -26.51 21.91
N GLU A 110 26.22 -27.78 21.62
CA GLU A 110 25.86 -28.26 20.29
C GLU A 110 24.49 -27.72 19.85
N LEU A 111 24.38 -27.51 18.53
CA LEU A 111 23.21 -26.99 17.87
C LEU A 111 22.47 -28.13 17.15
N SER A 112 21.16 -28.20 17.34
CA SER A 112 20.27 -29.17 16.69
C SER A 112 19.36 -28.45 15.69
N PRO A 113 18.94 -29.10 14.59
CA PRO A 113 18.05 -28.48 13.61
C PRO A 113 16.67 -28.22 14.23
N LEU A 114 16.18 -26.98 14.09
CA LEU A 114 14.86 -26.56 14.61
C LEU A 114 13.83 -26.40 13.49
N GLY A 115 14.23 -25.80 12.36
CA GLY A 115 13.34 -25.51 11.24
C GLY A 115 14.05 -24.77 10.11
N CYS A 116 13.32 -24.31 9.11
CA CYS A 116 13.88 -23.52 8.03
C CYS A 116 12.90 -22.44 7.57
N ASP A 117 13.38 -21.21 7.47
CA ASP A 117 12.61 -20.14 6.81
C ASP A 117 12.87 -20.21 5.31
N VAL A 118 11.81 -20.32 4.52
CA VAL A 118 11.87 -20.42 3.06
C VAL A 118 11.31 -19.15 2.43
N SER A 119 12.06 -18.53 1.54
CA SER A 119 11.61 -17.36 0.76
C SER A 119 11.84 -17.56 -0.72
N GLU A 120 10.79 -17.40 -1.53
CA GLU A 120 10.86 -17.48 -2.99
C GLU A 120 11.03 -16.08 -3.62
N GLN A 121 11.88 -15.95 -4.63
CA GLN A 121 12.06 -14.74 -5.44
C GLN A 121 12.10 -15.07 -6.93
N LEU A 122 11.46 -14.26 -7.78
CA LEU A 122 11.61 -14.39 -9.23
C LEU A 122 12.87 -13.67 -9.72
N GLU A 123 13.70 -14.37 -10.48
CA GLU A 123 14.88 -13.83 -11.16
C GLU A 123 14.71 -13.97 -12.67
N LEU A 124 15.00 -12.90 -13.43
CA LEU A 124 14.95 -12.88 -14.88
C LEU A 124 16.34 -13.22 -15.45
N ILE A 125 16.46 -14.32 -16.19
CA ILE A 125 17.69 -14.76 -16.87
C ILE A 125 17.41 -14.95 -18.35
N SER A 126 18.12 -14.21 -19.20
CA SER A 126 18.07 -14.37 -20.66
C SER A 126 16.65 -14.51 -21.21
N SER A 127 15.74 -13.62 -20.79
CA SER A 127 14.32 -13.59 -21.16
C SER A 127 13.43 -14.71 -20.62
N ALA A 128 13.92 -15.53 -19.68
CA ALA A 128 13.15 -16.52 -18.95
C ALA A 128 13.13 -16.21 -17.44
N PHE A 129 12.04 -16.57 -16.76
CA PHE A 129 11.97 -16.47 -15.30
C PHE A 129 12.38 -17.77 -14.64
N LYS A 130 13.14 -17.65 -13.56
CA LYS A 130 13.38 -18.74 -12.60
C LYS A 130 13.01 -18.28 -11.20
N VAL A 131 12.76 -19.24 -10.33
CA VAL A 131 12.52 -19.00 -8.90
C VAL A 131 13.79 -19.31 -8.13
N ILE A 132 14.28 -18.32 -7.38
CA ILE A 132 15.31 -18.52 -6.37
C ILE A 132 14.62 -18.81 -5.05
N GLU A 133 14.75 -20.05 -4.57
CA GLU A 133 14.29 -20.46 -3.26
C GLU A 133 15.45 -20.31 -2.26
N THR A 134 15.34 -19.36 -1.34
CA THR A 134 16.33 -19.19 -0.28
C THR A 134 15.87 -19.88 0.99
N GLN A 135 16.65 -20.86 1.44
CA GLN A 135 16.45 -21.61 2.66
C GLN A 135 17.40 -21.09 3.75
N ARG A 136 16.86 -20.68 4.89
CA ARG A 136 17.62 -20.26 6.09
C ARG A 136 17.33 -21.26 7.21
N PRO A 137 18.14 -22.32 7.35
CA PRO A 137 17.98 -23.29 8.43
C PRO A 137 18.21 -22.60 9.78
N LYS A 138 17.31 -22.85 10.71
CA LYS A 138 17.40 -22.44 12.11
C LYS A 138 17.90 -23.62 12.92
N GLN A 139 18.84 -23.38 13.80
CA GLN A 139 19.34 -24.37 14.74
C GLN A 139 19.12 -23.88 16.18
N ALA A 140 18.84 -24.80 17.10
CA ALA A 140 18.62 -24.50 18.50
C ALA A 140 19.62 -25.25 19.37
N CYS A 141 20.15 -24.58 20.38
CA CYS A 141 21.07 -25.17 21.33
C CYS A 141 20.38 -26.19 22.23
N CYS A 142 20.94 -27.39 22.34
CA CYS A 142 20.41 -28.47 23.19
C CYS A 142 20.50 -28.19 24.70
N ARG A 143 21.20 -27.13 25.14
CA ARG A 143 21.46 -26.83 26.56
C ARG A 143 20.71 -25.61 27.10
N CYS A 144 20.51 -24.59 26.27
CA CYS A 144 19.94 -23.31 26.71
C CYS A 144 18.88 -22.74 25.76
N ASP A 145 18.43 -23.53 24.78
CA ASP A 145 17.37 -23.17 23.81
C ASP A 145 17.63 -21.90 22.98
N HIS A 146 18.89 -21.45 22.92
CA HIS A 146 19.28 -20.33 22.06
C HIS A 146 19.20 -20.73 20.59
N ILE A 147 18.57 -19.89 19.75
CA ILE A 147 18.32 -20.15 18.33
C ILE A 147 19.29 -19.31 17.48
N VAL A 148 19.95 -19.95 16.53
CA VAL A 148 20.79 -19.34 15.49
C VAL A 148 20.28 -19.68 14.09
#